data_AF-A0A7Y4XSZ6-F1
#
_entry.id   AF-A0A7Y4XSZ6-F1
#
_cell.length_a   1.000
_cell.length_b   1.000
_cell.length_c   1.000
_cell.angle_alpha   90.00
_cell.angle_beta   90.00
_cell.angle_gamma   90.00
#
_symmetry.space_group_name_H-M   'P 1'
#
loop_
_entity.id
_entity.type
_entity.pdbx_description
1 polymer ?
#
loop_
_entity_poly.entity_id
_entity_poly.type
_entity_poly.pdbx_seq_one_letter_code
_entity_poly.pdbx_strand_id
1 'polypeptide(L)'
;MQIRPSGESDPVAKGTGRGVERIAQNLPKVGDIGDMSKVVVGTVVALNNTGKGELKPEYDFRHTGIISEVIRGDDGRIISMKMIDSGGTAGSGASGPRVSELITNGESQYWGNRINGFYKWDTKPDTGAQSTNTANAVTTKANFTCEPK
;
A
#
# COMPACT_ATOMS: atom_id res chain seq x y z
N MET A 1 -20.93 -24.67 -6.47
CA MET A 1 -19.55 -24.70 -7.01
C MET A 1 -19.31 -23.36 -7.68
N GLN A 2 -18.59 -22.45 -7.03
CA GLN A 2 -18.45 -21.07 -7.46
C GLN A 2 -17.21 -20.98 -8.38
N ILE A 3 -17.43 -20.65 -9.65
CA ILE A 3 -16.37 -20.51 -10.64
C ILE A 3 -15.62 -19.22 -10.32
N ARG A 4 -14.37 -19.35 -9.84
CA ARG A 4 -13.44 -18.22 -9.72
C ARG A 4 -12.89 -17.91 -11.12
N PRO A 5 -12.79 -16.64 -11.53
CA PRO A 5 -12.08 -16.29 -12.76
C PRO A 5 -10.63 -16.78 -12.66
N SER A 6 -10.07 -17.17 -13.80
CA SER A 6 -8.83 -17.93 -13.95
C SER A 6 -7.63 -17.36 -13.18
N GLY A 7 -7.37 -17.98 -12.02
CA GLY A 7 -6.05 -18.51 -11.67
C GLY A 7 -4.88 -17.54 -11.70
N GLU A 8 -4.98 -16.40 -11.02
CA GLU A 8 -3.76 -15.77 -10.54
C GLU A 8 -3.11 -16.74 -9.55
N SER A 9 -1.86 -17.13 -9.83
CA SER A 9 -1.10 -17.97 -8.92
C SER A 9 -0.96 -17.20 -7.61
N ASP A 10 -1.14 -17.87 -6.47
CA ASP A 10 -0.86 -17.26 -5.17
C ASP A 10 0.53 -16.60 -5.26
N PRO A 11 0.65 -15.25 -5.18
CA PRO A 11 1.94 -14.58 -5.29
C PRO A 11 2.85 -15.00 -4.13
N VAL A 12 2.29 -15.69 -3.14
CA VAL A 12 2.94 -16.20 -1.96
C VAL A 12 3.16 -17.72 -2.02
N ALA A 13 3.01 -18.37 -3.20
CA ALA A 13 3.12 -19.83 -3.37
C ALA A 13 4.45 -20.45 -2.92
N LYS A 14 5.48 -19.62 -2.67
CA LYS A 14 6.79 -20.04 -2.15
C LYS A 14 7.11 -19.23 -0.88
N GLY A 15 7.93 -19.80 0.00
CA GLY A 15 8.38 -19.11 1.22
C GLY A 15 7.79 -19.65 2.51
N THR A 16 8.59 -19.57 3.57
CA THR A 16 8.27 -20.04 4.92
C THR A 16 8.24 -18.86 5.87
N GLY A 17 7.39 -18.90 6.89
CA GLY A 17 7.31 -17.86 7.92
C GLY A 17 6.04 -17.01 7.86
N ARG A 18 6.12 -15.77 8.32
CA ARG A 18 4.97 -14.86 8.50
C ARG A 18 4.46 -14.29 7.16
N GLY A 19 3.25 -13.75 7.16
CA GLY A 19 2.66 -13.13 5.96
C GLY A 19 3.56 -12.07 5.31
N VAL A 20 4.09 -11.12 6.10
CA VAL A 20 4.96 -10.05 5.58
C VAL A 20 6.34 -10.56 5.16
N GLU A 21 6.89 -11.57 5.86
CA GLU A 21 8.13 -12.23 5.44
C GLU A 21 7.98 -12.88 4.07
N ARG A 22 6.84 -13.56 3.85
CA ARG A 22 6.55 -14.16 2.55
C ARG A 22 6.34 -13.10 1.45
N ILE A 23 5.75 -11.95 1.76
CA ILE A 23 5.69 -10.80 0.83
C ILE A 23 7.11 -10.41 0.40
N ALA A 24 8.02 -10.22 1.36
CA ALA A 24 9.40 -9.81 1.06
C ALA A 24 10.20 -10.88 0.29
N GLN A 25 9.91 -12.17 0.50
CA GLN A 25 10.56 -13.28 -0.21
C GLN A 25 10.09 -13.44 -1.66
N ASN A 26 8.84 -13.08 -1.98
CA ASN A 26 8.27 -13.33 -3.30
C ASN A 26 8.19 -12.08 -4.19
N LEU A 27 8.26 -10.88 -3.62
CA LEU A 27 8.15 -9.64 -4.39
C LEU A 27 9.52 -9.05 -4.72
N PRO A 28 9.68 -8.42 -5.90
CA PRO A 28 10.89 -7.69 -6.22
C PRO A 28 11.09 -6.51 -5.26
N LYS A 29 12.23 -6.47 -4.58
CA LYS A 29 12.65 -5.30 -3.81
C LYS A 29 13.00 -4.15 -4.77
N VAL A 30 12.40 -2.99 -4.55
CA VAL A 30 12.61 -1.78 -5.37
C VAL A 30 13.39 -0.70 -4.65
N GLY A 31 13.57 -0.82 -3.33
CA GLY A 31 14.37 0.13 -2.56
C GLY A 31 14.52 -0.27 -1.10
N ASP A 32 15.33 0.49 -0.40
CA ASP A 32 15.51 0.49 1.05
C ASP A 32 15.54 1.93 1.56
N ILE A 33 15.81 2.13 2.85
CA ILE A 33 15.83 3.47 3.45
C ILE A 33 16.96 4.37 2.88
N GLY A 34 18.03 3.78 2.34
CA GLY A 34 19.15 4.50 1.73
C GLY A 34 18.95 4.79 0.25
N ASP A 35 18.20 3.95 -0.46
CA ASP A 35 17.81 4.16 -1.86
C ASP A 35 16.30 4.00 -2.06
N MET A 36 15.60 5.14 -2.08
CA MET A 36 14.16 5.24 -2.33
C MET A 36 13.84 5.76 -3.74
N SER A 37 14.79 5.74 -4.68
CA SER A 37 14.64 6.35 -6.00
C SER A 37 13.50 5.74 -6.84
N LYS A 38 13.24 4.44 -6.67
CA LYS A 38 12.20 3.69 -7.41
C LYS A 38 10.87 3.55 -6.65
N VAL A 39 10.77 4.16 -5.46
CA VAL A 39 9.54 4.12 -4.66
C VAL A 39 8.49 5.05 -5.28
N VAL A 40 7.30 4.48 -5.51
CA VAL A 40 6.13 5.15 -6.08
C VAL A 40 4.87 4.81 -5.30
N VAL A 41 3.78 5.54 -5.52
CA VAL A 41 2.45 5.19 -5.00
C VAL A 41 2.09 3.76 -5.43
N GLY A 42 1.52 2.97 -4.52
CA GLY A 42 1.23 1.56 -4.71
C GLY A 42 2.37 0.61 -4.35
N THR A 43 3.57 1.12 -4.07
CA THR A 43 4.68 0.31 -3.54
C THR A 43 4.29 -0.26 -2.18
N VAL A 44 4.65 -1.52 -1.91
CA VAL A 44 4.47 -2.15 -0.60
C VAL A 44 5.68 -1.83 0.26
N VAL A 45 5.45 -1.45 1.51
CA VAL A 45 6.51 -1.25 2.50
C VAL A 45 6.42 -2.34 3.56
N ALA A 46 7.57 -2.95 3.88
CA ALA A 46 7.69 -3.87 5.01
C ALA A 46 8.44 -3.19 6.16
N LEU A 47 7.95 -3.41 7.37
CA LEU A 47 8.32 -2.65 8.55
C LEU A 47 8.64 -3.54 9.76
N ASN A 48 9.55 -3.04 10.59
CA ASN A 48 9.87 -3.59 11.90
C ASN A 48 8.88 -3.09 12.97
N ASN A 49 8.16 -4.00 13.62
CA ASN A 49 7.14 -3.67 14.62
C ASN A 49 7.58 -3.91 16.08
N THR A 50 8.84 -3.64 16.40
CA THR A 50 9.31 -3.70 17.80
C THR A 50 8.75 -2.52 18.60
N GLY A 51 7.92 -2.78 19.62
CA GLY A 51 7.17 -1.75 20.35
C GLY A 51 7.99 -0.53 20.84
N LYS A 52 9.13 -0.74 21.51
CA LYS A 52 10.15 0.29 21.84
C LYS A 52 11.51 -0.41 21.96
N GLY A 53 12.60 0.32 21.72
CA GLY A 53 13.96 -0.18 21.85
C GLY A 53 14.67 -0.35 20.50
N GLU A 54 15.82 -1.01 20.55
CA GLU A 54 16.65 -1.31 19.39
C GLU A 54 15.86 -2.08 18.31
N LEU A 55 16.14 -1.77 17.04
CA LEU A 55 15.56 -2.50 15.92
C LEU A 55 16.08 -3.95 15.96
N LYS A 56 15.15 -4.87 16.18
CA LYS A 56 15.45 -6.30 16.36
C LYS A 56 15.14 -7.09 15.09
N PRO A 57 16.10 -7.84 14.50
CA PRO A 57 15.89 -8.62 13.28
C PRO A 57 14.75 -9.65 13.36
N GLU A 58 14.39 -10.18 14.53
CA GLU A 58 13.28 -11.12 14.69
C GLU A 58 11.87 -10.46 14.67
N TYR A 59 11.85 -9.13 14.59
CA TYR A 59 10.65 -8.31 14.36
C TYR A 59 10.68 -7.60 13.01
N ASP A 60 11.71 -7.87 12.22
CA ASP A 60 11.75 -7.54 10.81
C ASP A 60 10.57 -8.24 10.14
N PHE A 61 9.84 -7.56 9.26
CA PHE A 61 8.68 -8.10 8.56
C PHE A 61 7.51 -8.50 9.48
N ARG A 62 7.16 -7.63 10.43
CA ARG A 62 5.95 -7.82 11.27
C ARG A 62 4.84 -6.83 11.00
N HIS A 63 5.11 -5.79 10.23
CA HIS A 63 4.12 -4.83 9.80
C HIS A 63 4.30 -4.48 8.34
N THR A 64 3.22 -4.06 7.68
CA THR A 64 3.24 -3.69 6.28
C THR A 64 2.22 -2.60 6.00
N GLY A 65 2.47 -1.84 4.94
CA GLY A 65 1.54 -0.86 4.41
C GLY A 65 1.74 -0.70 2.91
N ILE A 66 0.86 0.09 2.29
CA ILE A 66 0.96 0.47 0.88
C ILE A 66 1.22 1.97 0.83
N ILE A 67 2.22 2.38 0.05
CA ILE A 67 2.53 3.79 -0.15
C ILE A 67 1.37 4.47 -0.87
N SER A 68 0.78 5.48 -0.23
CA SER A 68 -0.36 6.24 -0.74
C SER A 68 0.02 7.62 -1.28
N GLU A 69 1.16 8.15 -0.83
CA GLU A 69 1.66 9.46 -1.24
C GLU A 69 3.19 9.45 -1.29
N VAL A 70 3.76 10.03 -2.34
CA VAL A 70 5.20 10.32 -2.46
C VAL A 70 5.34 11.72 -3.05
N ILE A 71 5.95 12.63 -2.30
CA ILE A 71 6.31 13.97 -2.75
C ILE A 71 7.83 14.05 -2.75
N ARG A 72 8.40 14.47 -3.88
CA ARG A 72 9.84 14.66 -4.06
C ARG A 72 10.17 16.15 -4.16
N GLY A 73 11.30 16.55 -3.60
CA GLY A 73 11.88 17.87 -3.82
C GLY A 73 12.57 17.96 -5.17
N ASP A 74 13.08 19.15 -5.49
CA ASP A 74 13.74 19.44 -6.77
C ASP A 74 15.03 18.63 -6.99
N ASP A 75 15.64 18.12 -5.91
CA ASP A 75 16.81 17.23 -5.94
C ASP A 75 16.45 15.75 -6.13
N GLY A 76 15.17 15.43 -6.29
CA GLY A 76 14.65 14.06 -6.44
C GLY A 76 14.52 13.28 -5.13
N ARG A 77 14.92 13.84 -3.98
CA ARG A 77 14.74 13.20 -2.67
C ARG A 77 13.28 13.26 -2.24
N ILE A 78 12.85 12.27 -1.48
CA ILE A 78 11.50 12.23 -0.91
C ILE A 78 11.44 13.21 0.26
N ILE A 79 10.53 14.19 0.20
CA ILE A 79 10.30 15.19 1.25
C ILE A 79 9.01 14.91 2.05
N SER A 80 8.05 14.19 1.46
CA SER A 80 6.87 13.67 2.17
C SER A 80 6.52 12.29 1.63
N MET A 81 6.21 11.35 2.52
CA MET A 81 5.76 10.02 2.14
C MET A 81 4.79 9.48 3.18
N LYS A 82 3.67 8.95 2.69
CA LYS A 82 2.63 8.35 3.53
C LYS A 82 2.34 6.93 3.09
N MET A 83 1.91 6.13 4.04
CA MET A 83 1.37 4.80 3.78
C MET A 83 -0.05 4.68 4.31
N ILE A 84 -0.81 3.78 3.71
CA ILE A 84 -2.01 3.21 4.31
C ILE A 84 -1.63 1.89 4.96
N ASP A 85 -1.90 1.75 6.24
CA ASP A 85 -1.67 0.53 7.01
C ASP A 85 -2.89 0.18 7.86
N SER A 86 -2.95 -1.06 8.35
CA SER A 86 -3.94 -1.44 9.36
C SER A 86 -3.38 -1.23 10.75
N GLY A 87 -4.00 -0.35 11.54
CA GLY A 87 -3.69 -0.15 12.95
C GLY A 87 -4.63 -0.90 13.88
N GLY A 88 -4.25 -0.97 15.16
CA GLY A 88 -5.10 -1.48 16.24
C GLY A 88 -4.70 -2.88 16.74
N THR A 89 -5.23 -3.23 17.91
CA THR A 89 -5.12 -4.57 18.49
C THR A 89 -6.49 -5.22 18.39
N ALA A 90 -6.54 -6.49 17.98
CA ALA A 90 -7.77 -7.27 18.06
C ALA A 90 -8.29 -7.24 19.51
N GLY A 91 -9.42 -6.58 19.74
CA GLY A 91 -10.04 -6.39 21.05
C GLY A 91 -10.20 -4.94 21.53
N SER A 92 -9.49 -3.96 20.96
CA SER A 92 -9.63 -2.55 21.38
C SER A 92 -10.69 -1.75 20.60
N GLY A 93 -11.37 -2.36 19.63
CA GLY A 93 -12.37 -1.70 18.77
C GLY A 93 -11.80 -0.69 17.76
N ALA A 94 -10.55 -0.25 17.92
CA ALA A 94 -9.87 0.70 17.03
C ALA A 94 -9.04 -0.01 15.94
N SER A 95 -9.56 -1.11 15.38
CA SER A 95 -8.92 -1.81 14.27
C SER A 95 -9.44 -1.27 12.94
N GLY A 96 -8.56 -0.83 12.05
CA GLY A 96 -8.97 -0.29 10.76
C GLY A 96 -7.84 0.30 9.93
N PRO A 97 -8.15 0.65 8.66
CA PRO A 97 -7.21 1.36 7.80
C PRO A 97 -6.95 2.75 8.37
N ARG A 98 -5.68 3.15 8.38
CA ARG A 98 -5.25 4.49 8.75
C ARG A 98 -4.16 4.97 7.80
N VAL A 99 -3.96 6.27 7.76
CA VAL A 99 -2.83 6.89 7.06
C VAL A 99 -1.74 7.16 8.09
N SER A 100 -0.54 6.67 7.81
CA SER A 100 0.64 6.87 8.64
C SER A 100 1.70 7.64 7.84
N GLU A 101 2.28 8.66 8.45
CA GLU A 101 3.41 9.39 7.87
C GLU A 101 4.69 8.57 8.05
N LEU A 102 5.42 8.38 6.95
CA LEU A 102 6.75 7.76 6.94
C LEU A 102 7.83 8.84 6.94
N ILE A 103 7.66 9.87 6.13
CA ILE A 103 8.57 11.00 6.00
C ILE A 103 7.74 12.28 5.99
N THR A 104 8.17 13.28 6.77
CA THR A 104 7.56 14.61 6.83
C THR A 104 8.68 15.64 6.80
N ASN A 105 8.65 16.57 5.85
CA ASN A 105 9.70 17.57 5.61
C ASN A 105 11.12 16.98 5.47
N GLY A 106 11.24 15.81 4.83
CA GLY A 106 12.51 15.11 4.64
C GLY A 106 12.99 14.32 5.86
N GLU A 107 12.26 14.34 6.98
CA GLU A 107 12.62 13.62 8.21
C GLU A 107 11.80 12.34 8.38
N SER A 108 12.49 11.25 8.69
CA SER A 108 11.88 9.95 8.99
C SER A 108 11.08 9.99 10.29
N GLN A 109 9.80 9.69 10.18
CA GLN A 109 8.88 9.57 11.31
C GLN A 109 9.01 8.19 11.99
N TYR A 110 8.17 7.89 12.99
CA TYR A 110 8.21 6.61 13.73
C TYR A 110 8.30 5.39 12.80
N TRP A 111 7.42 5.31 11.80
CA TRP A 111 7.42 4.22 10.83
C TRP A 111 8.51 4.34 9.76
N GLY A 112 8.92 5.56 9.42
CA GLY A 112 10.04 5.80 8.50
C GLY A 112 11.36 5.21 9.02
N ASN A 113 11.61 5.30 10.33
CA ASN A 113 12.78 4.70 10.97
C ASN A 113 12.73 3.17 11.11
N ARG A 114 11.66 2.53 10.60
CA ARG A 114 11.39 1.10 10.75
C ARG A 114 11.26 0.41 9.40
N ILE A 115 11.67 1.06 8.32
CA ILE A 115 11.60 0.52 6.97
C ILE A 115 12.67 -0.57 6.79
N ASN A 116 12.20 -1.76 6.44
CA ASN A 116 13.06 -2.88 6.06
C ASN A 116 13.36 -2.85 4.57
N GLY A 117 12.35 -2.44 3.80
CA GLY A 117 12.42 -2.40 2.36
C GLY A 117 11.09 -2.06 1.70
N PHE A 118 11.21 -1.71 0.43
CA PHE A 118 10.11 -1.42 -0.46
C PHE A 118 10.03 -2.51 -1.52
N TYR A 119 8.82 -2.97 -1.81
CA TYR A 119 8.56 -4.11 -2.66
C TYR A 119 7.49 -3.76 -3.68
N LYS A 120 7.66 -4.22 -4.90
CA LYS A 120 6.66 -4.06 -5.94
C LYS A 120 5.63 -5.18 -5.80
N TRP A 121 4.37 -4.84 -5.51
CA TRP A 121 3.27 -5.82 -5.42
C TRP A 121 3.07 -6.59 -6.73
N ASP A 122 3.50 -6.02 -7.86
CA ASP A 122 3.07 -6.50 -9.16
C ASP A 122 4.12 -6.30 -10.27
N THR A 123 4.20 -7.26 -11.19
CA THR A 123 4.93 -7.09 -12.45
C THR A 123 4.03 -6.63 -13.60
N LYS A 124 2.71 -6.72 -13.48
CA LYS A 124 1.71 -6.29 -14.48
C LYS A 124 0.45 -5.79 -13.76
N PRO A 125 0.17 -4.47 -13.74
CA PRO A 125 -1.06 -3.94 -13.13
C PRO A 125 -2.21 -4.84 -13.52
N ASP A 126 -3.04 -5.26 -12.55
CA ASP A 126 -4.30 -5.99 -12.79
C ASP A 126 -4.81 -5.51 -14.13
N THR A 127 -4.78 -6.38 -15.14
CA THR A 127 -5.29 -6.00 -16.45
C THR A 127 -6.73 -5.71 -16.18
N GLY A 128 -7.03 -4.42 -16.04
CA GLY A 128 -8.39 -4.01 -15.84
C GLY A 128 -9.13 -4.69 -16.96
N ALA A 129 -10.13 -5.48 -16.60
CA ALA A 129 -11.40 -5.09 -17.14
C ALA A 129 -11.58 -3.62 -16.77
N GLN A 130 -10.94 -2.72 -17.56
CA GLN A 130 -11.57 -1.47 -17.91
C GLN A 130 -12.89 -1.96 -18.45
N SER A 131 -13.88 -2.00 -17.57
CA SER A 131 -15.25 -1.78 -17.97
C SER A 131 -15.16 -0.47 -18.74
N THR A 132 -14.96 -0.59 -20.04
CA THR A 132 -15.45 0.38 -21.00
C THR A 132 -16.95 0.36 -20.77
N ASN A 133 -17.39 1.07 -19.74
CA ASN A 133 -18.64 1.80 -19.83
C ASN A 133 -18.39 2.76 -20.97
N THR A 134 -18.55 2.22 -22.19
CA THR A 134 -18.98 2.98 -23.33
C THR A 134 -20.21 3.67 -22.78
N ALA A 135 -20.04 4.94 -22.45
CA ALA A 135 -21.15 5.82 -22.16
C ALA A 135 -21.96 5.86 -23.45
N ASN A 136 -22.84 4.88 -23.63
CA ASN A 136 -24.06 5.13 -24.35
C ASN A 136 -24.73 6.21 -23.53
N ALA A 137 -24.52 7.45 -23.95
CA ALA A 137 -25.26 8.59 -23.48
C ALA A 137 -26.74 8.30 -23.77
N VAL A 138 -27.40 7.60 -22.86
CA VAL A 138 -28.85 7.60 -22.79
C VAL A 138 -29.20 9.00 -22.36
N THR A 139 -29.54 9.82 -23.34
CA THR A 139 -30.12 11.14 -23.12
C THR A 139 -31.54 10.92 -22.61
N THR A 140 -31.67 10.56 -21.34
CA THR A 140 -32.92 10.75 -20.60
C THR A 140 -32.97 12.22 -20.22
N LYS A 141 -33.68 13.02 -21.03
CA LYS A 141 -34.16 14.34 -20.60
C LYS A 141 -35.04 14.14 -19.37
N ALA A 142 -34.50 14.38 -18.19
CA ALA A 142 -35.31 14.51 -16.99
C ALA A 142 -36.08 15.84 -17.09
N ASN A 143 -37.39 15.76 -17.36
CA ASN A 143 -38.28 16.90 -17.20
C ASN A 143 -38.47 17.17 -15.71
N PHE A 144 -37.82 18.21 -15.20
CA PHE A 144 -38.11 18.75 -13.88
C PHE A 144 -39.21 19.79 -14.02
N THR A 145 -40.45 19.39 -13.76
CA THR A 145 -41.54 20.33 -13.48
C THR A 145 -41.54 20.63 -11.99
N CYS A 146 -41.07 21.81 -11.62
CA CYS A 146 -41.36 22.39 -10.31
C CYS A 146 -42.77 22.99 -10.35
N GLU A 147 -43.71 22.42 -9.61
CA GLU A 147 -44.97 23.11 -9.30
C GLU A 147 -44.73 24.10 -8.15
N PRO A 148 -45.09 25.38 -8.30
CA PRO A 148 -45.09 26.32 -7.20
C PRO A 148 -46.28 26.04 -6.27
N LYS A 149 -46.03 26.09 -4.96
CA LYS A 149 -47.08 26.27 -3.94
C LYS A 149 -47.37 27.75 -3.76
#